data_AF-A0A519Y5B5-F1
#
_entry.id   AF-A0A519Y5B5-F1
#
_cell.length_a   1.000
_cell.length_b   1.000
_cell.length_c   1.000
_cell.angle_alpha   90.00
_cell.angle_beta   90.00
_cell.angle_gamma   90.00
#
_symmetry.space_group_name_H-M   'P 1'
#
loop_
_entity.id
_entity.type
_entity.pdbx_description
1 polymer ?
#
loop_
_entity_poly.entity_id
_entity_poly.type
_entity_poly.pdbx_seq_one_letter_code
_entity_poly.pdbx_strand_id
1 'polypeptide(L)' 'MNKAKIGFLAVLSIAALSNCKENKQSENLGPIDSETIKSHISVLANDSLQGRKPFTEGETKTVNYISSELKKLGVEPG' A
#
# COMPACT_ATOMS: atom_id res chain seq x y z
N MET A 1 37.82 -33.71 -14.86
CA MET A 1 37.04 -32.53 -14.43
C MET A 1 37.78 -31.87 -13.28
N ASN A 2 38.34 -30.68 -13.52
CA ASN A 2 39.39 -30.09 -12.69
C ASN A 2 38.85 -29.76 -11.30
N LYS A 3 39.54 -30.23 -10.24
CA LYS A 3 39.20 -29.98 -8.83
C LYS A 3 39.03 -28.47 -8.54
N ALA A 4 39.76 -27.62 -9.29
CA ALA A 4 39.61 -26.16 -9.27
C ALA A 4 38.24 -25.66 -9.76
N LYS A 5 37.61 -26.31 -10.74
CA LYS A 5 36.27 -25.95 -11.24
C LYS A 5 35.17 -26.36 -10.25
N ILE A 6 35.35 -27.47 -9.53
CA ILE A 6 34.43 -27.94 -8.49
C ILE A 6 34.50 -27.01 -7.26
N GLY A 7 35.70 -26.59 -6.87
CA GLY A 7 35.87 -25.59 -5.79
C GLY A 7 35.27 -24.23 -6.15
N PHE A 8 35.43 -23.78 -7.40
CA PHE A 8 34.87 -22.50 -7.86
C PHE A 8 33.32 -22.52 -7.92
N LEU A 9 32.71 -23.65 -8.29
CA LEU A 9 31.26 -23.80 -8.33
C LEU A 9 30.62 -23.85 -6.91
N ALA A 10 31.34 -24.38 -5.93
CA ALA A 10 30.88 -24.46 -4.53
C ALA A 10 30.86 -23.08 -3.85
N VAL A 11 31.84 -22.21 -4.14
CA VAL A 11 31.93 -20.86 -3.57
C VAL A 11 30.82 -19.94 -4.11
N LEU A 12 30.37 -20.15 -5.35
CA LEU A 12 29.32 -19.36 -5.98
C LEU A 12 27.92 -19.63 -5.38
N SER A 13 27.67 -20.82 -4.83
CA SER A 13 26.39 -21.16 -4.18
C SER A 13 26.25 -20.58 -2.77
N ILE A 14 27.35 -20.31 -2.07
CA ILE A 14 27.32 -19.82 -0.68
C ILE A 14 27.00 -18.31 -0.61
N ALA A 15 27.25 -17.55 -1.69
CA ALA A 15 26.96 -16.12 -1.76
C ALA A 15 25.46 -15.79 -1.96
N ALA A 16 24.61 -16.78 -2.27
CA ALA A 16 23.19 -16.56 -2.62
C ALA A 16 22.22 -16.50 -1.42
N LEU A 17 22.70 -16.72 -0.18
CA LEU A 17 21.81 -16.83 1.00
C LEU A 17 21.72 -15.56 1.86
N SER A 18 22.45 -14.49 1.53
CA SER A 18 22.57 -13.31 2.42
C SER A 18 21.53 -12.21 2.20
N ASN A 19 20.49 -12.39 1.37
CA ASN A 19 19.57 -11.31 1.00
C ASN A 19 18.20 -11.31 1.72
N CYS A 20 18.00 -12.13 2.76
CA CYS A 20 16.82 -12.02 3.61
C CYS A 20 17.08 -11.04 4.77
N LYS A 21 16.96 -9.74 4.49
CA LYS A 21 16.71 -8.73 5.52
C LYS A 21 15.21 -8.56 5.65
N GLU A 22 14.58 -9.27 6.57
CA GLU A 22 13.18 -9.03 6.93
C GLU A 22 13.12 -7.72 7.72
N ASN A 23 12.91 -6.60 7.02
CA ASN A 23 12.68 -5.30 7.64
C ASN A 23 11.23 -5.25 8.13
N LYS A 24 10.96 -5.89 9.29
CA LYS A 24 9.73 -5.67 10.05
C LYS A 24 9.80 -4.30 10.72
N GLN A 25 9.66 -3.26 9.91
CA GLN A 25 9.33 -1.94 10.42
C GLN A 25 7.85 -2.00 10.80
N SER A 26 7.58 -2.43 12.03
CA SER A 26 6.30 -2.17 12.68
C SER A 26 6.24 -0.66 12.89
N GLU A 27 5.88 0.06 11.83
CA GLU A 27 5.45 1.45 11.89
C GLU A 27 4.41 1.53 13.01
N ASN A 28 4.80 2.12 14.14
CA ASN A 28 3.85 2.48 15.17
C ASN A 28 3.08 3.67 14.59
N LEU A 29 2.03 3.36 13.82
CA LEU A 29 1.16 4.32 13.11
C LEU A 29 0.39 5.25 14.08
N GLY A 30 0.72 5.20 15.37
CA GLY A 30 0.02 5.90 16.43
C GLY A 30 -1.38 5.33 16.67
N PRO A 31 -2.10 5.89 17.64
CA PRO A 31 -3.52 5.60 17.82
C PRO A 31 -4.31 6.05 16.59
N ILE A 32 -5.28 5.25 16.18
CA ILE A 32 -6.27 5.66 15.17
C ILE A 32 -7.08 6.83 15.74
N ASP A 33 -7.06 7.98 15.07
CA ASP A 33 -7.83 9.15 15.47
C ASP A 33 -9.30 9.01 15.04
N SER A 34 -10.20 8.98 16.04
CA SER A 34 -11.64 8.89 15.82
C SER A 34 -12.22 10.12 15.12
N GLU A 35 -11.64 11.31 15.34
CA GLU A 35 -12.16 12.54 14.73
C GLU A 35 -11.88 12.55 13.22
N THR A 36 -10.69 12.12 12.82
CA THR A 36 -10.34 11.91 11.40
C THR A 36 -11.32 10.95 10.72
N ILE A 37 -11.62 9.80 11.32
CA ILE A 37 -12.61 8.86 10.77
C ILE A 37 -13.98 9.52 10.63
N LYS A 38 -14.44 10.23 11.66
CA LYS A 38 -15.74 10.90 11.66
C LYS A 38 -15.84 11.97 10.57
N SER A 39 -14.75 12.71 10.32
CA SER A 39 -14.66 13.70 9.24
C SER A 39 -14.89 13.05 7.88
N HIS A 40 -14.17 11.97 7.56
CA HIS A 40 -14.35 11.26 6.30
C HIS A 40 -15.75 10.66 6.14
N ILE A 41 -16.30 10.07 7.21
CA ILE A 41 -17.69 9.55 7.20
C ILE A 41 -18.69 10.67 6.92
N SER A 42 -18.51 11.84 7.54
CA SER A 42 -19.42 12.98 7.37
C SER A 42 -19.44 13.48 5.92
N VAL A 43 -18.29 13.49 5.24
CA VAL A 43 -18.22 13.80 3.81
C VAL A 43 -18.92 12.73 2.99
N LEU A 44 -18.60 11.45 3.22
CA LEU A 44 -19.16 10.31 2.48
C LEU A 44 -20.67 10.14 2.65
N ALA A 45 -21.22 10.58 3.78
CA ALA A 45 -22.64 10.54 4.10
C ALA A 45 -23.41 11.81 3.65
N ASN A 46 -22.71 12.82 3.12
CA ASN A 46 -23.34 14.07 2.73
C ASN A 46 -24.16 13.93 1.43
N ASP A 47 -25.35 14.50 1.41
CA ASP A 47 -26.28 14.47 0.25
C ASP A 47 -25.66 15.02 -1.05
N SER A 48 -24.65 15.90 -0.96
CA SER A 48 -23.94 16.43 -2.12
C SER A 48 -23.25 15.37 -2.97
N LEU A 49 -22.88 14.23 -2.38
CA LEU A 49 -22.32 13.07 -3.07
C LEU A 49 -23.39 12.22 -3.77
N GLN A 50 -24.69 12.46 -3.55
CA GLN A 50 -25.81 11.80 -4.24
C GLN A 50 -25.83 10.26 -4.13
N GLY A 51 -25.03 9.69 -3.24
CA GLY A 51 -24.90 8.24 -3.05
C GLY A 51 -23.89 7.57 -3.99
N ARG A 52 -23.88 6.23 -3.97
CA ARG A 52 -22.83 5.39 -4.57
C ARG A 52 -23.36 4.40 -5.61
N LYS A 53 -24.47 4.74 -6.26
CA LYS A 53 -25.06 3.89 -7.29
C LYS A 53 -24.14 3.88 -8.53
N PRO A 54 -23.81 2.71 -9.10
CA PRO A 54 -22.99 2.65 -10.31
C PRO A 54 -23.60 3.43 -11.47
N PHE A 55 -22.75 3.96 -12.33
CA PHE A 55 -23.08 4.75 -13.52
C PHE A 55 -23.88 6.01 -13.19
N THR A 56 -23.52 6.69 -12.10
CA THR A 56 -24.14 7.97 -11.69
C THR A 56 -23.10 9.04 -11.40
N GLU A 57 -23.51 10.31 -11.36
CA GLU A 57 -22.63 11.40 -10.91
C GLU A 57 -22.14 11.19 -9.47
N GLY A 58 -22.96 10.57 -8.62
CA GLY A 58 -22.60 10.30 -7.24
C GLY A 58 -21.44 9.32 -7.10
N GLU A 59 -21.39 8.29 -7.96
CA GLU A 59 -20.21 7.42 -8.07
C GLU A 59 -18.97 8.24 -8.42
N THR A 60 -19.02 9.06 -9.48
CA THR A 60 -17.88 9.88 -9.91
C THR A 60 -17.37 10.77 -8.79
N LYS A 61 -18.27 11.45 -8.06
CA LYS A 61 -17.90 12.30 -6.92
C LYS A 61 -17.26 11.50 -5.78
N THR A 62 -17.85 10.37 -5.43
CA THR A 62 -17.37 9.51 -4.34
C THR A 62 -16.01 8.90 -4.67
N VAL A 63 -15.83 8.38 -5.88
CA VAL A 63 -14.55 7.81 -6.36
C VAL A 63 -13.47 8.89 -6.38
N ASN A 64 -13.78 10.09 -6.88
CA ASN A 64 -12.84 11.20 -6.90
C ASN A 64 -12.39 11.60 -5.49
N TYR A 65 -13.34 11.67 -4.53
CA TYR A 65 -13.01 11.97 -3.14
C TYR A 65 -12.03 10.95 -2.56
N ILE A 66 -12.37 9.66 -2.61
CA ILE A 66 -11.53 8.57 -2.08
C ILE A 66 -10.16 8.56 -2.76
N SER A 67 -10.13 8.68 -4.09
CA SER A 67 -8.88 8.71 -4.85
C SER A 67 -8.01 9.91 -4.46
N SER A 68 -8.61 11.07 -4.19
CA SER A 68 -7.87 12.25 -3.75
C SER A 68 -7.29 12.09 -2.34
N GLU A 69 -8.04 11.49 -1.40
CA GLU A 69 -7.54 11.22 -0.05
C GLU A 69 -6.39 10.19 -0.07
N LEU A 70 -6.51 9.12 -0.85
CA LEU A 70 -5.44 8.13 -1.02
C LEU A 70 -4.18 8.74 -1.65
N LYS A 71 -4.34 9.62 -2.65
CA LYS A 71 -3.21 10.35 -3.24
C LYS A 71 -2.51 11.25 -2.23
N LYS A 72 -3.24 11.93 -1.34
CA LYS A 72 -2.65 12.74 -0.26
C LYS A 72 -1.81 11.88 0.69
N LEU A 73 -2.17 10.62 0.87
CA LEU A 73 -1.42 9.64 1.65
C LEU A 73 -0.23 9.03 0.88
N GLY A 74 0.01 9.45 -0.37
CA GLY A 74 1.10 8.94 -1.20
C GLY A 74 0.86 7.55 -1.78
N VAL A 75 -0.39 7.07 -1.76
CA VAL A 75 -0.75 5.77 -2.34
C VAL A 75 -0.81 5.91 -3.86
N GLU A 76 0.01 5.13 -4.56
CA GLU A 76 -0.03 5.04 -6.01
C GLU A 76 -1.23 4.18 -6.47
N PRO A 77 -1.85 4.53 -7.62
CA PRO A 77 -2.79 3.62 -8.26
C PRO A 77 -2.06 2.33 -8.70
N GLY A 78 -2.70 1.18 -8.46
CA GLY A 78 -2.19 -0.13 -8.86
C GLY A 78 -2.39 -0.45 -10.34
#